data_AF-A0A672F7X0-F1
#
_entry.id   AF-A0A672F7X0-F1
#
_cell.length_a   1.000
_cell.length_b   1.000
_cell.length_c   1.000
_cell.angle_alpha   90.00
_cell.angle_beta   90.00
_cell.angle_gamma   90.00
#
_symmetry.space_group_name_H-M   'P 1'
#
loop_
_entity.id
_entity.type
_entity.pdbx_description
1 polymer ?
#
loop_
_entity_poly.entity_id
_entity_poly.type
_entity_poly.pdbx_seq_one_letter_code
_entity_poly.pdbx_strand_id
1 'polypeptide(L)'
;MHQINATGPVLGSPLGSPLGRVLQGSPLGLVLQGSPLGLVLQGSPPLGLVLQGSPLGLVLQGSPLGRVLQGSPLGLVLQGSPLGRVLQGSPLGLVLQGSPLGRVLQGSPPGRVLQGSPLGRVLQGSPLGRVLQGSPLGRVLQGSPLGRVLQGSPLGRVLQGSPLGLVLQGSPLGRVLQGSPLGLGLQGSPLGRVLQGPPLGLVLQGSPLGRVLQGSPLGLVLQGSPLGRVLQGSPLGRVLQGSPLGRVLQGPPLGRVLQGSPLGRVLQGSPLSW
;
A
#
# COMPACT_ATOMS: atom_id res chain seq x y z
N MET A 1 -16.13 -30.86 12.34
CA MET A 1 -14.84 -30.41 11.78
C MET A 1 -14.08 -31.67 11.38
N HIS A 2 -13.75 -31.86 10.11
CA HIS A 2 -12.98 -33.05 9.67
C HIS A 2 -11.51 -32.68 9.51
N GLN A 3 -10.64 -33.38 10.23
CA GLN A 3 -9.18 -33.29 10.10
C GLN A 3 -8.68 -34.37 9.15
N ILE A 4 -7.81 -34.01 8.22
CA ILE A 4 -7.19 -34.95 7.29
C ILE A 4 -5.69 -34.69 7.27
N ASN A 5 -4.92 -35.74 7.52
CA ASN A 5 -3.46 -35.74 7.41
C ASN A 5 -3.08 -36.25 6.01
N ALA A 6 -2.47 -35.40 5.18
CA ALA A 6 -2.05 -35.75 3.83
C ALA A 6 -0.51 -35.82 3.74
N THR A 7 0.04 -37.00 3.48
CA THR A 7 1.48 -37.25 3.34
C THR A 7 1.94 -37.48 1.90
N GLY A 8 1.02 -37.44 0.92
CA GLY A 8 1.31 -37.59 -0.52
C GLY A 8 0.76 -36.45 -1.39
N PRO A 9 1.01 -36.44 -2.70
CA PRO A 9 0.44 -35.44 -3.62
C PRO A 9 -1.10 -35.56 -3.64
N VAL A 10 -1.80 -34.51 -3.21
CA VAL A 10 -3.27 -34.44 -3.31
C VAL A 10 -3.64 -33.75 -4.62
N LEU A 11 -3.78 -34.55 -5.68
CA LEU A 11 -4.26 -34.08 -6.98
C LEU A 11 -5.80 -34.10 -6.99
N GLY A 12 -6.40 -32.94 -6.67
CA GLY A 12 -7.81 -32.65 -6.92
C GLY A 12 -8.78 -33.37 -5.99
N SER A 13 -9.01 -32.79 -4.81
CA SER A 13 -10.19 -33.12 -4.01
C SER A 13 -11.28 -32.07 -4.26
N PRO A 14 -12.41 -32.41 -4.89
CA PRO A 14 -13.59 -31.54 -4.82
C PRO A 14 -13.95 -31.42 -3.34
N LEU A 15 -13.86 -30.22 -2.79
CA LEU A 15 -14.43 -29.94 -1.50
C LEU A 15 -15.94 -29.90 -1.76
N GLY A 16 -16.66 -30.93 -1.32
CA GLY A 16 -18.11 -30.81 -1.12
C GLY A 16 -18.43 -29.66 -0.15
N SER A 17 -19.64 -29.62 0.40
CA SER A 17 -20.02 -28.58 1.37
C SER A 17 -19.84 -29.03 2.83
N PRO A 18 -18.64 -29.39 3.36
CA PRO A 18 -18.52 -29.70 4.77
C PRO A 18 -18.55 -28.39 5.59
N LEU A 19 -19.07 -28.50 6.81
CA LEU A 19 -19.17 -27.43 7.80
C LEU A 19 -17.82 -26.80 8.18
N GLY A 20 -16.69 -27.45 7.87
CA GLY A 20 -15.33 -26.93 8.05
C GLY A 20 -14.27 -28.03 7.93
N ARG A 21 -13.14 -27.74 7.26
CA ARG A 21 -12.06 -28.71 7.00
C ARG A 21 -10.69 -28.19 7.44
N VAL A 22 -9.92 -29.04 8.10
CA VAL A 22 -8.51 -28.80 8.44
C VAL A 22 -7.64 -29.78 7.68
N LEU A 23 -6.71 -29.28 6.86
CA LEU A 23 -5.73 -30.09 6.17
C LEU A 23 -4.35 -29.84 6.80
N GLN A 24 -3.72 -30.92 7.25
CA GLN A 24 -2.35 -30.93 7.74
C GLN A 24 -1.50 -31.86 6.87
N GLY A 25 -0.31 -31.43 6.46
CA GLY A 25 0.52 -32.26 5.59
C GLY A 25 1.67 -31.55 4.90
N SER A 26 2.45 -32.34 4.14
CA SER A 26 3.60 -31.88 3.33
C SER A 26 3.46 -32.30 1.85
N PRO A 27 2.32 -32.06 1.16
CA PRO A 27 2.18 -32.47 -0.23
C PRO A 27 3.12 -31.65 -1.14
N LEU A 28 3.64 -32.24 -2.22
CA LEU A 28 4.46 -31.50 -3.20
C LEU A 28 3.65 -30.38 -3.89
N GLY A 29 2.36 -30.61 -4.15
CA GLY A 29 1.42 -29.65 -4.72
C GLY A 29 0.00 -29.93 -4.24
N LEU A 30 -0.81 -28.87 -4.11
CA LEU A 30 -2.16 -28.96 -3.56
C LEU A 30 -3.13 -28.11 -4.38
N VAL A 31 -4.14 -28.74 -4.99
CA VAL A 31 -5.24 -28.08 -5.71
C VAL A 31 -6.56 -28.34 -5.00
N LEU A 32 -7.26 -27.27 -4.63
CA LEU A 32 -8.57 -27.31 -3.98
C LEU A 32 -9.59 -26.52 -4.78
N GLN A 33 -10.77 -27.11 -4.94
CA GLN A 33 -11.92 -26.46 -5.57
C GLN A 33 -13.15 -26.62 -4.67
N GLY A 34 -13.88 -25.51 -4.44
CA GLY A 34 -15.16 -25.52 -3.72
C GLY A 34 -15.35 -24.35 -2.76
N SER A 35 -16.53 -24.27 -2.16
CA SER A 35 -16.94 -23.19 -1.26
C SER A 35 -17.34 -23.71 0.13
N PRO A 36 -16.40 -24.34 0.89
CA PRO A 36 -16.70 -24.79 2.24
C PRO A 36 -16.97 -23.59 3.17
N LEU A 37 -17.70 -23.79 4.27
CA LEU A 37 -17.90 -22.70 5.24
C LEU A 37 -16.56 -22.22 5.82
N GLY A 38 -15.65 -23.14 6.14
CA GLY A 38 -14.33 -22.82 6.67
C GLY A 38 -13.25 -23.77 6.16
N LEU A 39 -12.10 -23.20 5.79
CA LEU A 39 -10.92 -23.96 5.34
C LEU A 39 -9.66 -23.49 6.07
N VAL A 40 -8.98 -24.43 6.73
CA VAL A 40 -7.70 -24.19 7.39
C VAL A 40 -6.65 -25.13 6.80
N LEU A 41 -5.56 -24.56 6.28
CA LEU A 41 -4.37 -25.33 5.92
C LEU A 41 -3.18 -24.91 6.78
N GLN A 42 -2.58 -25.90 7.44
CA GLN A 42 -1.41 -25.75 8.31
C GLN A 42 -0.40 -26.86 8.02
N GLY A 43 0.89 -26.56 7.99
CA GLY A 43 1.93 -27.58 7.86
C GLY A 43 3.13 -27.12 7.03
N SER A 44 3.97 -28.09 6.68
CA SER A 44 5.10 -27.88 5.77
C SER A 44 4.59 -27.36 4.43
N PRO A 45 5.20 -26.32 3.87
CA PRO A 45 4.67 -25.70 2.68
C PRO A 45 4.73 -26.66 1.48
N PRO A 46 3.65 -26.81 0.71
CA PRO A 46 3.77 -27.42 -0.61
C PRO A 46 4.65 -26.55 -1.50
N LEU A 47 5.25 -27.12 -2.55
CA LEU A 47 5.95 -26.30 -3.55
C LEU A 47 4.94 -25.34 -4.22
N GLY A 48 3.72 -25.81 -4.48
CA GLY A 48 2.62 -25.01 -5.05
C GLY A 48 1.27 -25.23 -4.37
N LEU A 49 0.52 -24.15 -4.13
CA LEU A 49 -0.87 -24.19 -3.68
C LEU A 49 -1.76 -23.44 -4.67
N VAL A 50 -2.81 -24.10 -5.16
CA VAL A 50 -3.88 -23.50 -5.96
C VAL A 50 -5.21 -23.72 -5.26
N LEU A 51 -5.96 -22.65 -5.04
CA LEU A 51 -7.33 -22.72 -4.53
C LEU A 51 -8.26 -21.91 -5.42
N GLN A 52 -9.38 -22.52 -5.78
CA GLN A 52 -10.47 -21.87 -6.49
C GLN A 52 -11.78 -22.04 -5.69
N GLY A 53 -12.37 -20.93 -5.25
CA GLY A 53 -13.66 -20.94 -4.56
C GLY A 53 -13.85 -19.80 -3.58
N SER A 54 -15.03 -19.74 -2.98
CA SER A 54 -15.45 -18.64 -2.11
C SER A 54 -15.89 -19.16 -0.73
N PRO A 55 -14.97 -19.70 0.08
CA PRO A 55 -15.32 -20.13 1.43
C PRO A 55 -15.72 -18.93 2.31
N LEU A 56 -16.54 -19.11 3.35
CA LEU A 56 -16.80 -17.98 4.26
C LEU A 56 -15.51 -17.56 4.98
N GLY A 57 -14.72 -18.52 5.46
CA GLY A 57 -13.43 -18.28 6.10
C GLY A 57 -12.30 -19.12 5.52
N LEU A 58 -11.17 -18.48 5.26
CA LEU A 58 -9.94 -19.13 4.80
C LEU A 58 -8.72 -18.72 5.62
N VAL A 59 -8.03 -19.70 6.19
CA VAL A 59 -6.76 -19.52 6.90
C VAL A 59 -5.68 -20.41 6.27
N LEU A 60 -4.61 -19.80 5.75
CA LEU A 60 -3.45 -20.52 5.24
C LEU A 60 -2.18 -20.11 5.99
N GLN A 61 -1.54 -21.07 6.64
CA GLN A 61 -0.27 -20.91 7.31
C GLN A 61 0.81 -21.71 6.58
N GLY A 62 1.91 -21.04 6.19
CA GLY A 62 3.07 -21.67 5.57
C GLY A 62 3.69 -20.82 4.45
N SER A 63 4.86 -21.25 4.00
CA SER A 63 5.72 -20.54 3.03
C SER A 63 5.95 -21.35 1.73
N PRO A 64 4.90 -21.62 0.91
CA PRO A 64 5.06 -22.33 -0.37
C PRO A 64 5.93 -21.53 -1.34
N LEU A 65 6.59 -22.21 -2.29
CA LEU A 65 7.29 -21.48 -3.36
C LEU A 65 6.27 -20.65 -4.16
N GLY A 66 5.14 -21.25 -4.54
CA GLY A 66 4.06 -20.57 -5.26
C GLY A 66 2.70 -20.70 -4.58
N ARG A 67 1.90 -19.63 -4.59
CA ARG A 67 0.49 -19.64 -4.14
C ARG A 67 -0.41 -18.87 -5.11
N VAL A 68 -1.46 -19.51 -5.60
CA VAL A 68 -2.53 -18.90 -6.40
C VAL A 68 -3.86 -19.10 -5.70
N LEU A 69 -4.56 -18.02 -5.41
CA LEU A 69 -5.92 -18.04 -4.84
C LEU A 69 -6.87 -17.27 -5.76
N GLN A 70 -7.94 -17.93 -6.19
CA GLN A 70 -9.00 -17.33 -6.98
C GLN A 70 -10.34 -17.47 -6.26
N GLY A 71 -10.97 -16.34 -5.95
CA GLY A 71 -12.30 -16.28 -5.34
C GLY A 71 -12.47 -15.18 -4.30
N SER A 72 -13.66 -15.11 -3.71
CA SER A 72 -14.08 -13.99 -2.86
C SER A 72 -14.57 -14.48 -1.50
N PRO A 73 -13.68 -15.00 -0.64
CA PRO A 73 -14.08 -15.43 0.70
C PRO A 73 -14.49 -14.24 1.57
N LEU A 74 -15.38 -14.42 2.56
CA LEU A 74 -15.71 -13.31 3.46
C LEU A 74 -14.45 -12.90 4.27
N GLY A 75 -13.73 -13.88 4.83
CA GLY A 75 -12.49 -13.64 5.56
C GLY A 75 -11.31 -14.44 4.99
N LEU A 76 -10.18 -13.77 4.74
CA LEU A 76 -8.95 -14.40 4.27
C LEU A 76 -7.75 -13.98 5.13
N VAL A 77 -7.13 -14.98 5.78
CA VAL A 77 -5.93 -14.82 6.60
C VAL A 77 -4.80 -15.66 6.00
N LEU A 78 -3.71 -15.00 5.58
CA LEU A 78 -2.53 -15.69 5.07
C LEU A 78 -1.29 -15.33 5.89
N GLN A 79 -0.69 -16.32 6.52
CA GLN A 79 0.56 -16.19 7.27
C GLN A 79 1.70 -16.94 6.57
N GLY A 80 2.86 -16.31 6.46
CA GLY A 80 4.08 -16.90 5.92
C GLY A 80 4.72 -16.09 4.79
N SER A 81 5.85 -16.60 4.30
CA SER A 81 6.75 -15.89 3.37
C SER A 81 6.95 -16.68 2.06
N PRO A 82 5.91 -16.80 1.21
CA PRO A 82 6.05 -17.50 -0.06
C PRO A 82 6.96 -16.76 -1.05
N LEU A 83 7.60 -17.48 -1.98
CA LEU A 83 8.42 -16.88 -3.04
C LEU A 83 7.59 -16.25 -4.17
N GLY A 84 6.30 -16.58 -4.26
CA GLY A 84 5.37 -15.97 -5.20
C GLY A 84 3.93 -16.12 -4.72
N ARG A 85 3.16 -15.03 -4.77
CA ARG A 85 1.73 -15.04 -4.44
C ARG A 85 0.90 -14.26 -5.44
N VAL A 86 -0.11 -14.93 -5.99
CA VAL A 86 -1.19 -14.33 -6.79
C VAL A 86 -2.51 -14.51 -6.03
N LEU A 87 -3.25 -13.42 -5.86
CA LEU A 87 -4.62 -13.46 -5.36
C LEU A 87 -5.52 -12.68 -6.31
N GLN A 88 -6.54 -13.34 -6.82
CA GLN A 88 -7.55 -12.75 -7.68
C GLN A 88 -8.90 -12.89 -6.99
N GLY A 89 -9.49 -11.76 -6.62
CA GLY A 89 -10.82 -11.70 -5.99
C GLY A 89 -10.93 -10.64 -4.90
N SER A 90 -12.13 -10.50 -4.36
CA SER A 90 -12.50 -9.40 -3.47
C SER A 90 -13.01 -9.93 -2.14
N PRO A 91 -12.12 -10.43 -1.26
CA PRO A 91 -12.55 -10.84 0.07
C PRO A 91 -13.07 -9.66 0.88
N LEU A 92 -14.06 -9.86 1.76
CA LEU A 92 -14.54 -8.74 2.60
C LEU A 92 -13.45 -8.24 3.55
N GLY A 93 -12.71 -9.17 4.16
CA GLY A 93 -11.54 -8.90 5.00
C GLY A 93 -10.30 -9.68 4.54
N LEU A 94 -9.18 -8.97 4.38
CA LEU A 94 -7.90 -9.58 4.01
C LEU A 94 -6.79 -9.19 5.00
N VAL A 95 -6.23 -10.20 5.68
CA VAL A 95 -5.09 -10.07 6.59
C VAL A 95 -3.93 -10.90 6.04
N LEU A 96 -2.81 -10.24 5.70
CA LEU A 96 -1.60 -10.95 5.29
C LEU A 96 -0.43 -10.59 6.20
N GLN A 97 0.19 -11.60 6.81
CA GLN A 97 1.38 -11.47 7.63
C GLN A 97 2.54 -12.23 7.00
N GLY A 98 3.71 -11.58 6.91
CA GLY A 98 4.95 -12.19 6.43
C GLY A 98 5.64 -11.40 5.31
N SER A 99 6.76 -11.95 4.83
CA SER A 99 7.69 -11.28 3.92
C SER A 99 7.82 -12.06 2.61
N PRO A 100 6.79 -12.06 1.74
CA PRO A 100 6.89 -12.78 0.48
C PRO A 100 7.90 -12.12 -0.46
N LEU A 101 8.52 -12.93 -1.32
CA LEU A 101 9.08 -12.45 -2.57
C LEU A 101 7.94 -12.45 -3.60
N GLY A 102 7.72 -11.38 -4.35
CA GLY A 102 6.69 -11.29 -5.39
C GLY A 102 5.24 -11.43 -4.90
N ARG A 103 4.48 -10.32 -4.94
CA ARG A 103 3.03 -10.37 -4.69
C ARG A 103 2.22 -9.58 -5.69
N VAL A 104 1.29 -10.25 -6.36
CA VAL A 104 0.23 -9.64 -7.16
C VAL A 104 -1.10 -9.89 -6.47
N LEU A 105 -1.82 -8.84 -6.10
CA LEU A 105 -3.24 -9.00 -5.77
C LEU A 105 -4.10 -8.09 -6.65
N GLN A 106 -5.15 -8.67 -7.20
CA GLN A 106 -6.17 -8.01 -7.99
C GLN A 106 -7.51 -8.16 -7.28
N GLY A 107 -8.14 -7.03 -6.95
CA GLY A 107 -9.45 -7.01 -6.29
C GLY A 107 -9.63 -5.84 -5.33
N SER A 108 -10.86 -5.66 -4.88
CA SER A 108 -11.28 -4.49 -4.11
C SER A 108 -11.85 -4.89 -2.74
N PRO A 109 -11.02 -5.45 -1.83
CA PRO A 109 -11.51 -5.80 -0.50
C PRO A 109 -11.89 -4.52 0.27
N PRO A 110 -13.06 -4.48 0.93
CA PRO A 110 -13.45 -3.42 1.86
C PRO A 110 -12.36 -3.11 2.87
N GLY A 111 -11.82 -4.13 3.56
CA GLY A 111 -10.80 -3.98 4.59
C GLY A 111 -9.54 -4.78 4.30
N ARG A 112 -8.36 -4.13 4.44
CA ARG A 112 -7.07 -4.78 4.22
C ARG A 112 -6.00 -4.39 5.23
N VAL A 113 -5.43 -5.38 5.89
CA VAL A 113 -4.26 -5.24 6.77
C VAL A 113 -3.11 -6.09 6.22
N LEU A 114 -1.93 -5.49 6.03
CA LEU A 114 -0.73 -6.27 5.77
C LEU A 114 0.40 -5.86 6.69
N GLN A 115 1.06 -6.86 7.25
CA GLN A 115 2.24 -6.71 8.09
C GLN A 115 3.42 -7.48 7.49
N GLY A 116 4.58 -6.85 7.42
CA GLY A 116 5.84 -7.47 6.98
C GLY A 116 6.57 -6.71 5.88
N SER A 117 7.66 -7.30 5.40
CA SER A 117 8.63 -6.67 4.48
C SER A 117 8.69 -7.44 3.15
N PRO A 118 7.65 -7.34 2.30
CA PRO A 118 7.64 -8.00 1.00
C PRO A 118 8.70 -7.41 0.05
N LEU A 119 9.24 -8.25 -0.83
CA LEU A 119 10.01 -7.81 -1.99
C LEU A 119 9.12 -7.85 -3.24
N GLY A 120 8.89 -6.73 -3.91
CA GLY A 120 8.09 -6.66 -5.13
C GLY A 120 6.59 -6.84 -4.88
N ARG A 121 5.81 -5.78 -5.02
CA ARG A 121 4.36 -5.84 -4.83
C ARG A 121 3.60 -4.99 -5.84
N VAL A 122 2.72 -5.62 -6.60
CA VAL A 122 1.76 -4.98 -7.50
C VAL A 122 0.37 -5.18 -6.94
N LEU A 123 -0.42 -4.11 -6.82
CA LEU A 123 -1.82 -4.23 -6.42
C LEU A 123 -2.70 -3.33 -7.26
N GLN A 124 -3.79 -3.92 -7.71
CA GLN A 124 -4.81 -3.27 -8.53
C GLN A 124 -6.16 -3.41 -7.83
N GLY A 125 -6.83 -2.27 -7.62
CA GLY A 125 -8.18 -2.22 -7.04
C GLY A 125 -8.38 -1.05 -6.08
N SER A 126 -9.63 -0.86 -5.66
CA SER A 126 -10.07 0.30 -4.86
C SER A 126 -10.61 -0.16 -3.51
N PRO A 127 -9.75 -0.55 -2.55
CA PRO A 127 -10.20 -0.96 -1.22
C PRO A 127 -10.74 0.24 -0.43
N LEU A 128 -11.78 0.05 0.39
CA LEU A 128 -12.32 1.12 1.23
C LEU A 128 -11.27 1.54 2.28
N GLY A 129 -10.65 0.56 2.96
CA GLY A 129 -9.67 0.80 4.02
C GLY A 129 -8.41 -0.05 3.86
N ARG A 130 -7.25 0.58 4.05
CA ARG A 130 -5.97 -0.12 3.97
C ARG A 130 -4.95 0.33 5.01
N VAL A 131 -4.50 -0.61 5.84
CA VAL A 131 -3.38 -0.43 6.77
C VAL A 131 -2.22 -1.29 6.33
N LEU A 132 -1.02 -0.72 6.33
CA LEU A 132 0.20 -1.49 6.16
C LEU A 132 1.30 -1.08 7.11
N GLN A 133 1.98 -2.08 7.63
CA GLN A 133 3.13 -1.92 8.50
C GLN A 133 4.32 -2.73 7.96
N GLY A 134 5.48 -2.10 7.87
CA GLY A 134 6.75 -2.74 7.50
C GLY A 134 7.54 -2.00 6.42
N SER A 135 8.60 -2.64 5.94
CA SER A 135 9.59 -2.05 5.02
C SER A 135 9.60 -2.78 3.67
N PRO A 136 8.56 -2.59 2.83
CA PRO A 136 8.51 -3.24 1.53
C PRO A 136 9.54 -2.66 0.55
N LEU A 137 10.21 -3.51 -0.23
CA LEU A 137 11.00 -3.08 -1.39
C LEU A 137 10.15 -3.20 -2.65
N GLY A 138 10.11 -2.15 -3.48
CA GLY A 138 9.46 -2.14 -4.79
C GLY A 138 7.94 -2.31 -4.72
N ARG A 139 7.19 -1.22 -4.89
CA ARG A 139 5.73 -1.29 -4.81
C ARG A 139 4.99 -0.41 -5.79
N VAL A 140 4.12 -1.02 -6.58
CA VAL A 140 3.21 -0.36 -7.53
C VAL A 140 1.77 -0.59 -7.11
N LEU A 141 0.99 0.48 -7.15
CA LEU A 141 -0.40 0.47 -6.72
C LEU A 141 -1.23 1.32 -7.65
N GLN A 142 -2.31 0.72 -8.13
CA GLN A 142 -3.26 1.37 -9.01
C GLN A 142 -4.66 1.26 -8.39
N GLY A 143 -5.32 2.40 -8.21
CA GLY A 143 -6.69 2.50 -7.72
C GLY A 143 -6.92 3.65 -6.76
N SER A 144 -8.19 3.84 -6.37
CA SER A 144 -8.64 4.98 -5.57
C SER A 144 -9.18 4.51 -4.22
N PRO A 145 -8.32 4.18 -3.25
CA PRO A 145 -8.79 3.74 -1.94
C PRO A 145 -9.40 4.91 -1.14
N LEU A 146 -10.48 4.67 -0.37
CA LEU A 146 -11.04 5.73 0.46
C LEU A 146 -10.07 6.14 1.57
N GLY A 147 -9.48 5.17 2.28
CA GLY A 147 -8.55 5.42 3.38
C GLY A 147 -7.30 4.56 3.32
N ARG A 148 -6.14 5.16 3.54
CA ARG A 148 -4.87 4.44 3.56
C ARG A 148 -3.87 4.96 4.58
N VAL A 149 -3.42 4.05 5.44
CA VAL A 149 -2.35 4.29 6.41
C VAL A 149 -1.17 3.37 6.10
N LEU A 150 0.03 3.93 6.00
CA LEU A 150 1.26 3.17 5.86
C LEU A 150 2.29 3.62 6.87
N GLN A 151 2.86 2.66 7.59
CA GLN A 151 3.91 2.87 8.56
C GLN A 151 5.15 2.05 8.16
N GLY A 152 6.33 2.69 8.15
CA GLY A 152 7.62 2.04 7.94
C GLY A 152 8.49 2.73 6.87
N SER A 153 9.56 2.05 6.47
CA SER A 153 10.61 2.59 5.58
C SER A 153 10.63 1.85 4.24
N PRO A 154 9.65 2.10 3.35
CA PRO A 154 9.59 1.44 2.04
C PRO A 154 10.68 1.97 1.10
N LEU A 155 11.28 1.08 0.31
CA LEU A 155 12.15 1.47 -0.82
C LEU A 155 11.36 1.35 -2.12
N GLY A 156 11.31 2.43 -2.91
CA GLY A 156 10.66 2.46 -4.21
C GLY A 156 9.14 2.27 -4.15
N ARG A 157 8.38 3.36 -4.28
CA ARG A 157 6.92 3.31 -4.33
C ARG A 157 6.33 4.17 -5.43
N VAL A 158 5.44 3.56 -6.21
CA VAL A 158 4.55 4.22 -7.16
C VAL A 158 3.11 4.03 -6.69
N LEU A 159 2.36 5.12 -6.65
CA LEU A 159 0.92 5.12 -6.37
C LEU A 159 0.23 5.94 -7.46
N GLN A 160 -0.69 5.31 -8.18
CA GLN A 160 -1.54 5.93 -9.19
C GLN A 160 -3.01 5.85 -8.74
N GLY A 161 -3.68 7.01 -8.67
CA GLY A 161 -5.09 7.13 -8.33
C GLY A 161 -5.39 8.26 -7.35
N SER A 162 -6.67 8.45 -7.02
CA SER A 162 -7.16 9.57 -6.21
C SER A 162 -7.73 9.09 -4.87
N PRO A 163 -6.89 8.80 -3.86
CA PRO A 163 -7.40 8.36 -2.58
C PRO A 163 -8.07 9.51 -1.80
N LEU A 164 -9.15 9.24 -1.06
CA LEU A 164 -9.74 10.31 -0.23
C LEU A 164 -8.79 10.68 0.92
N GLY A 165 -8.16 9.70 1.57
CA GLY A 165 -7.19 9.92 2.63
C GLY A 165 -5.95 9.04 2.52
N LEU A 166 -4.77 9.68 2.58
CA LEU A 166 -3.48 8.99 2.57
C LEU A 166 -2.56 9.52 3.67
N VAL A 167 -2.29 8.67 4.66
CA VAL A 167 -1.35 8.93 5.76
C VAL A 167 -0.13 8.03 5.62
N LEU A 168 1.06 8.62 5.55
CA LEU A 168 2.32 7.89 5.47
C LEU A 168 3.27 8.34 6.59
N GLN A 169 3.70 7.40 7.42
CA GLN A 169 4.68 7.61 8.48
C GLN A 169 5.96 6.80 8.20
N GLY A 170 7.12 7.44 8.37
CA GLY A 170 8.44 6.82 8.29
C GLY A 170 9.37 7.46 7.25
N SER A 171 10.47 6.76 6.92
CA SER A 171 11.56 7.27 6.09
C SER A 171 11.66 6.50 4.76
N PRO A 172 10.74 6.75 3.80
CA PRO A 172 10.75 6.09 2.51
C PRO A 172 11.92 6.56 1.63
N LEU A 173 12.50 5.67 0.82
CA LEU A 173 13.41 6.06 -0.27
C LEU A 173 12.66 5.94 -1.60
N GLY A 174 12.60 7.02 -2.39
CA GLY A 174 12.00 7.04 -3.72
C GLY A 174 10.49 6.86 -3.73
N ARG A 175 9.75 7.95 -3.95
CA ARG A 175 8.28 7.91 -4.03
C ARG A 175 7.74 8.75 -5.19
N VAL A 176 6.85 8.14 -5.97
CA VAL A 176 6.03 8.80 -6.97
C VAL A 176 4.56 8.61 -6.59
N LEU A 177 3.82 9.71 -6.49
CA LEU A 177 2.37 9.71 -6.37
C LEU A 177 1.78 10.50 -7.53
N GLN A 178 0.89 9.87 -8.28
CA GLN A 178 0.16 10.44 -9.40
C GLN A 178 -1.33 10.37 -9.09
N GLY A 179 -1.97 11.54 -8.98
CA GLY A 179 -3.40 11.68 -8.73
C GLY A 179 -3.73 12.82 -7.78
N SER A 180 -5.03 12.97 -7.49
CA SER A 180 -5.58 14.11 -6.74
C SER A 180 -6.20 13.64 -5.43
N PRO A 181 -5.39 13.38 -4.38
CA PRO A 181 -5.96 12.91 -3.12
C PRO A 181 -6.67 14.05 -2.38
N LEU A 182 -7.81 13.78 -1.73
CA LEU A 182 -8.47 14.85 -0.94
C LEU A 182 -7.59 15.25 0.25
N GLY A 183 -7.03 14.29 0.97
CA GLY A 183 -6.11 14.52 2.09
C GLY A 183 -4.84 13.69 1.98
N LEU A 184 -3.69 14.35 2.10
CA LEU A 184 -2.36 13.72 2.13
C LEU A 184 -1.56 14.22 3.33
N GLY A 185 -1.32 13.32 4.28
CA GLY A 185 -0.52 13.55 5.48
C GLY A 185 0.76 12.71 5.45
N LEU A 186 1.94 13.35 5.46
CA LEU A 186 3.22 12.63 5.42
C LEU A 186 4.11 13.09 6.58
N GLN A 187 4.55 12.14 7.40
CA GLN A 187 5.43 12.37 8.54
C GLN A 187 6.72 11.55 8.39
N GLY A 188 7.87 12.19 8.61
CA GLY A 188 9.19 11.56 8.63
C GLY A 188 10.19 12.19 7.65
N SER A 189 11.26 11.46 7.37
CA SER A 189 12.42 11.95 6.58
C SER A 189 12.57 11.18 5.27
N PRO A 190 11.70 11.42 4.25
CA PRO A 190 11.77 10.74 2.97
C PRO A 190 12.97 11.23 2.13
N LEU A 191 13.60 10.34 1.36
CA LEU A 191 14.54 10.71 0.30
C LEU A 191 13.84 10.57 -1.06
N GLY A 192 13.84 11.63 -1.88
CA GLY A 192 13.31 11.63 -3.24
C GLY A 192 11.79 11.45 -3.31
N ARG A 193 11.07 12.54 -3.56
CA ARG A 193 9.61 12.50 -3.71
C ARG A 193 9.13 13.32 -4.91
N VAL A 194 8.26 12.71 -5.71
CA VAL A 194 7.49 13.36 -6.77
C VAL A 194 6.00 13.19 -6.46
N LEU A 195 5.27 14.31 -6.41
CA LEU A 195 3.82 14.34 -6.32
C LEU A 195 3.28 15.10 -7.53
N GLN A 196 2.47 14.42 -8.34
CA GLN A 196 1.79 14.96 -9.52
C GLN A 196 0.28 14.93 -9.30
N GLY A 197 -0.36 16.09 -9.41
CA GLY A 197 -1.79 16.30 -9.19
C GLY A 197 -2.08 17.22 -8.00
N PRO A 198 -3.22 17.91 -7.99
CA PRO A 198 -3.61 18.82 -6.90
C PRO A 198 -4.27 18.04 -5.75
N PRO A 199 -3.64 17.87 -4.58
CA PRO A 199 -4.36 17.42 -3.40
C PRO A 199 -5.20 18.57 -2.83
N LEU A 200 -6.40 18.32 -2.28
CA LEU A 200 -7.13 19.41 -1.60
C LEU A 200 -6.36 19.87 -0.36
N GLY A 201 -5.90 18.93 0.46
CA GLY A 201 -5.06 19.19 1.64
C GLY A 201 -3.76 18.39 1.62
N LEU A 202 -2.65 19.08 1.85
CA LEU A 202 -1.32 18.47 1.96
C LEU A 202 -0.61 18.95 3.23
N VAL A 203 -0.38 18.01 4.15
CA VAL A 203 0.37 18.24 5.40
C VAL A 203 1.64 17.42 5.37
N LEU A 204 2.79 18.07 5.46
CA LEU A 204 4.10 17.40 5.47
C LEU A 204 4.91 17.84 6.67
N GLN A 205 5.28 16.87 7.51
CA GLN A 205 6.10 17.06 8.71
C GLN A 205 7.40 16.27 8.60
N GLY A 206 8.53 16.92 8.90
CA GLY A 206 9.85 16.30 8.98
C GLY A 206 10.88 16.91 8.02
N SER A 207 11.97 16.17 7.79
CA SER A 207 13.16 16.65 7.06
C SER A 207 13.39 15.87 5.76
N PRO A 208 12.57 16.11 4.72
CA PRO A 208 12.70 15.42 3.43
C PRO A 208 13.95 15.91 2.66
N LEU A 209 14.62 15.01 1.94
CA LEU A 209 15.63 15.38 0.94
C LEU A 209 15.05 15.20 -0.47
N GLY A 210 15.05 16.25 -1.29
CA GLY A 210 14.61 16.21 -2.68
C GLY A 210 13.10 16.03 -2.84
N ARG A 211 12.39 17.11 -3.19
CA ARG A 211 10.94 17.08 -3.43
C ARG A 211 10.54 17.86 -4.67
N VAL A 212 9.71 17.26 -5.50
CA VAL A 212 8.99 17.89 -6.60
C VAL A 212 7.49 17.78 -6.34
N LEU A 213 6.80 18.93 -6.33
CA LEU A 213 5.35 19.02 -6.31
C LEU A 213 4.89 19.69 -7.60
N GLN A 214 4.04 19.01 -8.36
CA GLN A 214 3.37 19.53 -9.55
C GLN A 214 1.87 19.52 -9.29
N GLY A 215 1.28 20.70 -9.09
CA GLY A 215 -0.15 20.87 -8.81
C GLY A 215 -0.43 22.05 -7.88
N SER A 216 -1.71 22.43 -7.82
CA SER A 216 -2.21 23.57 -7.05
C SER A 216 -3.07 23.09 -5.88
N PRO A 217 -2.50 22.76 -4.71
CA PRO A 217 -3.30 22.30 -3.58
C PRO A 217 -4.10 23.45 -2.95
N LEU A 218 -5.31 23.18 -2.46
CA LEU A 218 -6.10 24.21 -1.74
C LEU A 218 -5.42 24.59 -0.41
N GLY A 219 -4.86 23.61 0.30
CA GLY A 219 -4.13 23.83 1.55
C GLY A 219 -2.80 23.10 1.58
N LEU A 220 -1.72 23.83 1.90
CA LEU A 220 -0.37 23.27 2.03
C LEU A 220 0.25 23.70 3.36
N VAL A 221 0.46 22.74 4.26
CA VAL A 221 1.12 22.92 5.55
C VAL A 221 2.42 22.14 5.55
N LEU A 222 3.54 22.83 5.75
CA LEU A 222 4.86 22.21 5.77
C LEU A 222 5.60 22.60 7.06
N GLN A 223 5.97 21.58 7.84
CA GLN A 223 6.71 21.73 9.08
C GLN A 223 8.03 20.95 9.00
N GLY A 224 9.16 21.60 9.31
CA GLY A 224 10.49 20.98 9.39
C GLY A 224 11.53 21.59 8.45
N SER A 225 12.63 20.86 8.24
CA SER A 225 13.84 21.36 7.56
C SER A 225 14.12 20.57 6.28
N PRO A 226 13.37 20.80 5.19
CA PRO A 226 13.56 20.11 3.91
C PRO A 226 14.82 20.61 3.19
N LEU A 227 15.55 19.71 2.50
CA LEU A 227 16.60 20.08 1.54
C LEU A 227 16.11 19.86 0.12
N GLY A 228 16.19 20.87 -0.74
CA GLY A 228 15.85 20.77 -2.17
C GLY A 228 14.36 20.59 -2.44
N ARG A 229 13.68 21.67 -2.82
CA ARG A 229 12.25 21.65 -3.16
C ARG A 229 11.95 22.41 -4.44
N VAL A 230 11.20 21.77 -5.32
CA VAL A 230 10.56 22.38 -6.49
C VAL A 230 9.05 22.30 -6.29
N LEU A 231 8.36 23.42 -6.41
CA LEU A 231 6.90 23.50 -6.42
C LEU A 231 6.47 24.24 -7.68
N GLN A 232 5.71 23.54 -8.52
CA GLN A 232 5.08 24.07 -9.72
C GLN A 232 3.57 24.06 -9.50
N GLY A 233 2.97 25.24 -9.36
CA GLY A 233 1.54 25.42 -9.10
C GLY A 233 1.26 26.58 -8.14
N SER A 234 -0.03 26.92 -8.02
CA SER A 234 -0.53 28.07 -7.28
C SER A 234 -1.41 27.60 -6.12
N PRO A 235 -0.84 27.26 -4.95
CA PRO A 235 -1.65 26.82 -3.83
C PRO A 235 -2.51 27.98 -3.30
N LEU A 236 -3.76 27.69 -2.88
CA LEU A 236 -4.60 28.73 -2.29
C LEU A 236 -4.04 29.12 -0.91
N GLY A 237 -4.07 28.23 0.06
CA GLY A 237 -3.50 28.46 1.40
C GLY A 237 -2.14 27.82 1.58
N ARG A 238 -1.19 28.57 2.18
CA ARG A 238 0.12 28.02 2.50
C ARG A 238 0.67 28.45 3.87
N VAL A 239 1.06 27.46 4.67
CA VAL A 239 1.78 27.62 5.94
C VAL A 239 3.14 26.91 5.84
N LEU A 240 4.22 27.65 6.12
CA LEU A 240 5.53 27.04 6.37
C LEU A 240 6.01 27.32 7.79
N GLN A 241 6.50 26.28 8.45
CA GLN A 241 7.23 26.37 9.69
C GLN A 241 8.56 25.60 9.57
N GLY A 242 9.70 26.26 9.81
CA GLY A 242 11.04 25.65 9.81
C GLY A 242 12.03 26.29 8.85
N SER A 243 13.16 25.63 8.64
CA SER A 243 14.34 26.19 7.95
C SER A 243 14.68 25.39 6.68
N PRO A 244 13.96 25.59 5.56
CA PRO A 244 14.24 24.89 4.31
C PRO A 244 15.52 25.40 3.63
N LEU A 245 16.33 24.51 3.05
CA LEU A 245 17.44 24.86 2.15
C LEU A 245 17.08 24.53 0.70
N GLY A 246 17.25 25.48 -0.22
CA GLY A 246 17.11 25.26 -1.65
C GLY A 246 15.65 25.10 -2.10
N ARG A 247 15.07 26.15 -2.65
CA ARG A 247 13.65 26.19 -3.01
C ARG A 247 13.37 26.94 -4.30
N VAL A 248 12.75 26.25 -5.24
CA VAL A 248 12.19 26.82 -6.48
C VAL A 248 10.68 26.82 -6.38
N LEU A 249 10.08 27.96 -6.69
CA LEU A 249 8.64 28.16 -6.77
C LEU A 249 8.27 28.72 -8.14
N GLN A 250 7.36 28.03 -8.81
CA GLN A 250 6.73 28.47 -10.05
C GLN A 250 5.22 28.62 -9.80
N GLY A 251 4.73 29.87 -9.80
CA GLY A 251 3.33 30.25 -9.52
C GLY A 251 3.12 30.98 -8.18
N PRO A 252 2.23 32.00 -8.12
CA PRO A 252 1.93 32.75 -6.90
C PRO A 252 0.94 31.97 -5.98
N PRO A 253 1.16 31.92 -4.64
CA PRO A 253 0.16 31.42 -3.71
C PRO A 253 -0.89 32.50 -3.35
N LEU A 254 -2.15 32.13 -3.14
CA LEU A 254 -3.23 33.03 -2.68
C LEU A 254 -3.36 33.05 -1.15
N GLY A 255 -2.27 33.41 -0.47
CA GLY A 255 -2.20 33.45 1.00
C GLY A 255 -0.99 32.69 1.55
N ARG A 256 -0.23 33.32 2.45
CA ARG A 256 1.02 32.76 2.94
C ARG A 256 1.34 33.17 4.37
N VAL A 257 1.56 32.16 5.21
CA VAL A 257 2.17 32.30 6.54
C VAL A 257 3.54 31.64 6.54
N LEU A 258 4.54 32.33 7.09
CA LEU A 258 5.91 31.85 7.23
C LEU A 258 6.42 32.04 8.65
N GLN A 259 7.02 30.98 9.19
CA GLN A 259 7.75 31.03 10.44
C GLN A 259 9.06 30.23 10.27
N GLY A 260 10.22 30.88 10.40
CA GLY A 260 11.54 30.27 10.26
C GLY A 260 12.42 30.92 9.18
N SER A 261 13.62 30.38 8.98
CA SER A 261 14.70 31.01 8.21
C SER A 261 15.06 30.20 6.96
N PRO A 262 14.39 30.43 5.81
CA PRO A 262 14.70 29.73 4.56
C PRO A 262 15.99 30.26 3.91
N LEU A 263 16.83 29.37 3.37
CA LEU A 263 18.01 29.75 2.57
C LEU A 263 17.88 29.23 1.13
N GLY A 264 18.29 30.05 0.15
CA GLY A 264 18.27 29.72 -1.28
C GLY A 264 16.86 29.62 -1.86
N ARG A 265 16.24 30.77 -2.20
CA ARG A 265 14.89 30.83 -2.76
C ARG A 265 14.90 31.45 -4.16
N VAL A 266 14.30 30.75 -5.12
CA VAL A 266 14.03 31.23 -6.48
C VAL A 266 12.51 31.29 -6.68
N LEU A 267 12.02 32.42 -7.21
CA LEU A 267 10.62 32.63 -7.59
C LEU A 267 10.56 32.91 -9.08
N GLN A 268 9.68 32.21 -9.79
CA GLN A 268 9.33 32.49 -11.18
C GLN A 268 7.80 32.55 -11.29
N GLY A 269 7.27 33.67 -11.77
CA GLY A 269 5.84 33.91 -11.92
C GLY A 269 5.51 35.37 -11.66
N SER A 270 4.53 35.89 -12.39
CA SER A 270 4.08 37.27 -12.24
C SER A 270 3.56 37.51 -10.81
N PRO A 271 4.02 38.57 -10.11
CA PRO A 271 3.37 38.97 -8.87
C PRO A 271 1.91 39.33 -9.19
N LEU A 272 0.97 38.80 -8.41
CA LEU A 272 -0.38 39.34 -8.41
C LEU A 272 -0.28 40.74 -7.80
N SER A 273 -0.49 41.75 -8.65
CA SER A 273 -0.75 43.12 -8.22
C SER A 273 -2.02 43.11 -7.36
N TRP A 274 -1.90 43.56 -6.12
CA TRP A 274 -3.03 44.10 -5.36
C TRP A 274 -3.01 45.60 -5.54
#